data_AF-A0A7V1AGL9-F1
#
_entry.id   AF-A0A7V1AGL9-F1
#
_cell.length_a   1.000
_cell.length_b   1.000
_cell.length_c   1.000
_cell.angle_alpha   90.00
_cell.angle_beta   90.00
_cell.angle_gamma   90.00
#
_symmetry.space_group_name_H-M   'P 1'
#
loop_
_entity.id
_entity.type
_entity.pdbx_description
1 polymer ?
#
loop_
_entity_poly.entity_id
_entity_poly.type
_entity_poly.pdbx_seq_one_letter_code
_entity_poly.pdbx_strand_id
1 'polypeptide(L)'
;MILLIGTNPLPNFVVAEYFLQNNRQLQKIWLIHSEKNTLQSGTSTQAENLERLLKERWGNHGNLQFPLEKISLTDVSDARAIKNEIKEKMINKMNNFSGFHFNYTGGTKSMSTHVYWMLKEIKNRGERSFSYLDARNYRLVKDDQGVIADDLRINVTISFENLITLHGFERCNKDGETDFMGASKKFQEFINSNTNDNIGDGHFLEVYIAGVLDSKIKNKIKNIEIFQNWKIKKPGWRTDFELDVILLHGYHLTGISCTISADKKTCKMKGFEIIHRTKQIGGDEARAVLVTGSNANQKRILQQELLYDTGGERNILVLGKDDLKTGIFVSEIENFMFGT
;
A
#
# COMPACT_ATOMS: atom_id res chain seq x y z
N MET A 1 -1.54 14.65 17.68
CA MET A 1 -0.79 13.56 17.01
C MET A 1 0.25 14.19 16.09
N ILE A 2 1.42 13.57 15.99
CA ILE A 2 2.54 14.05 15.16
C ILE A 2 2.94 12.88 14.25
N LEU A 3 3.05 13.14 12.95
CA LEU A 3 3.35 12.16 11.91
C LEU A 3 4.54 12.63 11.06
N LEU A 4 5.43 11.70 10.72
CA LEU A 4 6.51 11.94 9.76
C LEU A 4 6.09 11.49 8.36
N ILE A 5 6.09 12.40 7.40
CA ILE A 5 5.68 12.13 6.03
C ILE A 5 6.89 11.68 5.22
N GLY A 6 6.82 10.44 4.73
CA GLY A 6 7.77 9.88 3.77
C GLY A 6 7.23 9.94 2.34
N THR A 7 7.92 9.27 1.43
CA THR A 7 7.46 9.10 0.03
C THR A 7 6.22 8.22 -0.08
N ASN A 8 5.99 7.35 0.91
CA ASN A 8 4.77 6.56 1.07
C ASN A 8 3.89 7.14 2.20
N PRO A 9 2.75 7.77 1.88
CA PRO A 9 1.80 8.29 2.88
C PRO A 9 0.88 7.23 3.51
N LEU A 10 0.79 6.01 2.97
CA LEU A 10 -0.15 4.99 3.45
C LEU A 10 0.01 4.65 4.94
N PRO A 11 1.22 4.43 5.50
CA PRO A 11 1.37 4.20 6.93
C PRO A 11 0.83 5.34 7.80
N ASN A 12 0.99 6.59 7.34
CA ASN A 12 0.48 7.76 8.04
C ASN A 12 -1.05 7.81 8.02
N PHE A 13 -1.67 7.44 6.89
CA PHE A 13 -3.12 7.27 6.82
C PHE A 13 -3.61 6.20 7.80
N VAL A 14 -2.99 5.01 7.79
CA VAL A 14 -3.39 3.89 8.65
C VAL A 14 -3.34 4.26 10.13
N VAL A 15 -2.25 4.90 10.55
CA VAL A 15 -2.08 5.36 11.94
C VAL A 15 -3.08 6.45 12.28
N ALA A 16 -3.27 7.44 11.40
CA ALA A 16 -4.20 8.53 11.63
C ALA A 16 -5.65 8.04 11.75
N GLU A 17 -6.06 7.17 10.83
CA GLU A 17 -7.38 6.54 10.81
C GLU A 17 -7.63 5.78 12.12
N TYR A 18 -6.69 4.93 12.54
CA TYR A 18 -6.80 4.20 13.81
C TYR A 18 -6.99 5.13 15.01
N PHE A 19 -6.16 6.17 15.16
CA PHE A 19 -6.28 7.08 16.30
C PHE A 19 -7.54 7.94 16.23
N LEU A 20 -8.01 8.33 15.04
CA LEU A 20 -9.25 9.09 14.90
C LEU A 20 -10.48 8.25 15.27
N GLN A 21 -10.50 6.97 14.88
CA GLN A 21 -11.55 6.03 15.28
C GLN A 21 -11.60 5.82 16.80
N ASN A 22 -10.44 5.82 17.48
CA ASN A 22 -10.32 5.43 18.89
C ASN A 22 -10.13 6.60 19.86
N ASN A 23 -9.93 7.83 19.37
CA ASN A 23 -9.69 9.00 20.20
C ASN A 23 -10.49 10.22 19.72
N ARG A 24 -11.70 10.39 20.28
CA ARG A 24 -12.57 11.55 20.02
C ARG A 24 -12.00 12.88 20.52
N GLN A 25 -10.99 12.86 21.39
CA GLN A 25 -10.36 14.07 21.93
C GLN A 25 -9.16 14.55 21.09
N LEU A 26 -8.83 13.88 19.98
CA LEU A 26 -7.74 14.31 19.11
C LEU A 26 -8.09 15.66 18.43
N GLN A 27 -7.39 16.72 18.86
CA GLN A 27 -7.65 18.10 18.40
C GLN A 27 -6.78 18.54 17.22
N LYS A 28 -5.52 18.08 17.18
CA LYS A 28 -4.51 18.54 16.21
C LYS A 28 -3.67 17.40 15.67
N ILE A 29 -3.39 17.46 14.38
CA ILE A 29 -2.44 16.59 13.69
C ILE A 29 -1.35 17.46 13.07
N TRP A 30 -0.10 17.11 13.33
CA TRP A 30 1.07 17.76 12.77
C TRP A 30 1.71 16.82 11.74
N LEU A 31 1.93 17.31 10.53
CA LEU A 31 2.55 16.60 9.42
C LEU A 31 3.94 17.17 9.16
N ILE A 32 4.98 16.44 9.55
CA ILE A 32 6.37 16.86 9.30
C ILE A 32 6.82 16.25 7.97
N HIS A 33 7.16 17.09 7.00
CA HIS A 33 7.56 16.68 5.66
C HIS A 33 8.90 17.30 5.24
N SER A 34 9.52 16.72 4.23
CA SER A 34 10.75 17.21 3.61
C SER A 34 10.46 18.19 2.48
N GLU A 35 11.34 19.19 2.33
CA GLU A 35 11.44 19.99 1.11
C GLU A 35 12.22 19.24 0.03
N LYS A 36 12.09 19.63 -1.23
CA LYS A 36 12.89 19.04 -2.32
C LYS A 36 14.23 19.78 -2.41
N ASN A 37 15.33 19.04 -2.43
CA ASN A 37 16.65 19.58 -2.77
C ASN A 37 17.38 18.63 -3.74
N THR A 38 18.68 18.81 -3.94
CA THR A 38 19.48 18.00 -4.87
C THR A 38 19.67 16.54 -4.43
N LEU A 39 19.55 16.26 -3.13
CA LEU A 39 19.84 14.95 -2.53
C LEU A 39 18.62 14.28 -1.87
N GLN A 40 17.51 14.99 -1.71
CA GLN A 40 16.29 14.49 -1.07
C GLN A 40 15.04 14.79 -1.89
N SER A 41 14.07 13.88 -1.81
CA SER A 41 12.73 14.12 -2.35
C SER A 41 11.92 15.01 -1.41
N GLY A 42 11.15 15.95 -1.97
CA GLY A 42 10.13 16.67 -1.23
C GLY A 42 8.90 15.80 -1.01
N THR A 43 8.26 15.93 0.16
CA THR A 43 7.10 15.12 0.56
C THR A 43 5.86 15.97 0.92
N SER A 44 5.81 17.23 0.48
CA SER A 44 4.68 18.13 0.71
C SER A 44 3.39 17.63 0.04
N THR A 45 3.47 17.15 -1.21
CA THR A 45 2.31 16.59 -1.92
C THR A 45 1.71 15.38 -1.20
N GLN A 46 2.55 14.52 -0.60
CA GLN A 46 2.10 13.39 0.22
C GLN A 46 1.36 13.87 1.47
N ALA A 47 1.84 14.95 2.10
CA ALA A 47 1.18 15.56 3.26
C ALA A 47 -0.18 16.18 2.87
N GLU A 48 -0.25 16.85 1.71
CA GLU A 48 -1.48 17.44 1.16
C GLU A 48 -2.51 16.37 0.79
N ASN A 49 -2.09 15.30 0.12
CA ASN A 49 -2.96 14.18 -0.22
C ASN A 49 -3.54 13.50 1.03
N LEU A 50 -2.70 13.30 2.05
CA LEU A 50 -3.13 12.75 3.33
C LEU A 50 -4.13 13.69 4.03
N GLU A 51 -3.84 14.99 4.10
CA GLU A 51 -4.76 15.96 4.69
C GLU A 51 -6.12 15.97 3.98
N ARG A 52 -6.12 15.96 2.64
CA ARG A 52 -7.36 15.95 1.85
C ARG A 52 -8.20 14.72 2.18
N LEU A 53 -7.61 13.53 2.17
CA LEU A 53 -8.31 12.28 2.51
C LEU A 53 -8.83 12.29 3.96
N LEU A 54 -8.02 12.75 4.92
CA LEU A 54 -8.46 12.87 6.31
C LEU A 54 -9.57 13.89 6.48
N LYS A 55 -9.56 15.00 5.73
CA LYS A 55 -10.62 16.01 5.74
C LYS A 55 -11.92 15.47 5.17
N GLU A 56 -11.86 14.72 4.08
CA GLU A 56 -13.02 14.06 3.47
C GLU A 56 -13.70 13.07 4.45
N ARG A 57 -12.91 12.31 5.22
CA ARG A 57 -13.43 11.31 6.16
C ARG A 57 -13.80 11.87 7.53
N TRP A 58 -13.01 12.80 8.05
CA TRP A 58 -13.05 13.26 9.45
C TRP A 58 -13.24 14.77 9.61
N GLY A 59 -13.65 15.48 8.55
CA GLY A 59 -13.87 16.94 8.60
C GLY A 59 -14.89 17.39 9.64
N ASN A 60 -15.83 16.51 10.01
CA ASN A 60 -16.84 16.75 11.04
C ASN A 60 -16.49 16.11 12.40
N HIS A 61 -15.27 15.61 12.58
CA HIS A 61 -14.89 14.84 13.75
C HIS A 61 -14.56 15.75 14.96
N GLY A 62 -15.55 15.94 15.82
CA GLY A 62 -15.38 16.54 17.14
C GLY A 62 -14.63 17.87 17.09
N ASN A 63 -13.46 17.91 17.73
CA ASN A 63 -12.61 19.11 17.86
C ASN A 63 -11.38 19.08 16.94
N LEU A 64 -11.31 18.20 15.95
CA LEU A 64 -10.18 18.12 15.03
C LEU A 64 -10.11 19.37 14.15
N GLN A 65 -8.97 20.06 14.19
CA GLN A 65 -8.77 21.31 13.45
C GLN A 65 -8.16 21.04 12.08
N PHE A 66 -8.80 21.61 11.03
CA PHE A 66 -8.26 21.73 9.68
C PHE A 66 -8.03 23.22 9.33
N PRO A 67 -7.05 23.57 8.47
CA PRO A 67 -6.04 22.68 7.89
C PRO A 67 -5.12 22.08 8.96
N LEU A 68 -4.51 20.93 8.65
CA LEU A 68 -3.54 20.30 9.55
C LEU A 68 -2.26 21.13 9.56
N GLU A 69 -1.55 21.11 10.70
CA GLU A 69 -0.29 21.83 10.84
C GLU A 69 0.79 21.12 10.03
N LYS A 70 1.37 21.79 9.03
CA LYS A 70 2.44 21.23 8.19
C LYS A 70 3.78 21.88 8.53
N ILE A 71 4.80 21.07 8.81
CA ILE A 71 6.16 21.52 9.06
C ILE A 71 7.04 21.02 7.92
N SER A 72 7.64 21.94 7.17
CA SER A 72 8.67 21.64 6.20
C SER A 72 10.04 21.58 6.86
N LEU A 73 10.87 20.61 6.48
CA LEU A 73 12.28 20.49 6.83
C LEU A 73 13.15 20.66 5.58
N THR A 74 14.12 21.57 5.66
CA THR A 74 14.97 21.94 4.50
C THR A 74 15.98 20.84 4.15
N ASP A 75 16.60 20.24 5.17
CA ASP A 75 17.58 19.16 5.02
C ASP A 75 17.28 18.03 6.02
N VAL A 76 16.77 16.91 5.52
CA VAL A 76 16.44 15.74 6.34
C VAL A 76 17.60 14.77 6.52
N SER A 77 18.80 15.16 6.07
CA SER A 77 20.06 14.45 6.27
C SER A 77 20.98 15.09 7.32
N ASP A 78 20.81 16.39 7.62
CA ASP A 78 21.55 17.09 8.68
C ASP A 78 20.78 17.12 10.01
N ALA A 79 21.37 16.49 11.04
CA ALA A 79 20.78 16.41 12.37
C ALA A 79 20.54 17.76 13.05
N ARG A 80 21.43 18.75 12.83
CA ARG A 80 21.30 20.10 13.42
C ARG A 80 20.19 20.87 12.72
N ALA A 81 20.07 20.76 11.40
CA ALA A 81 18.97 21.36 10.64
C ALA A 81 17.62 20.84 11.15
N ILE A 82 17.45 19.51 11.20
CA ILE A 82 16.24 18.88 11.75
C ILE A 82 15.95 19.40 13.17
N LYS A 83 16.96 19.40 14.05
CA LYS A 83 16.77 19.82 15.45
C LYS A 83 16.36 21.27 15.59
N ASN A 84 17.02 22.18 14.86
CA ASN A 84 16.72 23.60 14.93
C ASN A 84 15.34 23.91 14.38
N GLU A 85 15.00 23.37 13.20
CA GLU A 85 13.71 23.61 12.56
C GLU A 85 12.55 23.01 13.37
N ILE A 86 12.70 21.80 13.92
CA ILE A 86 11.67 21.20 14.79
C ILE A 86 11.50 22.00 16.08
N LYS A 87 12.61 22.47 16.68
CA LYS A 87 12.53 23.30 17.88
C LYS A 87 11.75 24.58 17.62
N GLU A 88 12.13 25.30 16.56
CA GLU A 88 11.56 26.59 16.18
C GLU A 88 10.11 26.47 15.67
N LYS A 89 9.88 25.59 14.70
CA LYS A 89 8.59 25.47 13.99
C LYS A 89 7.55 24.69 14.80
N MET A 90 7.96 23.76 15.67
CA MET A 90 7.06 22.89 16.44
C MET A 90 7.11 23.10 17.94
N ILE A 91 8.23 22.76 18.58
CA ILE A 91 8.31 22.60 20.03
C ILE A 91 8.01 23.92 20.74
N ASN A 92 8.53 25.04 20.24
CA ASN A 92 8.28 26.37 20.80
C ASN A 92 6.80 26.78 20.74
N LYS A 93 6.03 26.20 19.80
CA LYS A 93 4.60 26.48 19.60
C LYS A 93 3.68 25.51 20.35
N MET A 94 4.21 24.42 20.92
CA MET A 94 3.42 23.40 21.63
C MET A 94 2.90 23.85 23.02
N ASN A 95 2.82 25.14 23.31
CA ASN A 95 2.39 25.64 24.62
C ASN A 95 0.94 25.21 24.88
N ASN A 96 0.63 24.79 26.11
CA ASN A 96 -0.72 24.41 26.58
C ASN A 96 -1.33 23.11 26.02
N PHE A 97 -0.55 22.15 25.50
CA PHE A 97 -1.09 20.84 25.12
C PHE A 97 -1.21 19.92 26.35
N SER A 98 -2.37 19.27 26.50
CA SER A 98 -2.60 18.23 27.52
C SER A 98 -1.74 16.98 27.31
N GLY A 99 -1.25 16.76 26.09
CA GLY A 99 -0.35 15.69 25.73
C GLY A 99 -0.11 15.60 24.22
N PHE A 100 0.76 14.69 23.80
CA PHE A 100 0.94 14.35 22.40
C PHE A 100 1.21 12.86 22.18
N HIS A 101 0.89 12.42 20.97
CA HIS A 101 1.29 11.12 20.45
C HIS A 101 2.17 11.32 19.22
N PHE A 102 3.32 10.66 19.17
CA PHE A 102 4.23 10.67 18.02
C PHE A 102 4.31 9.28 17.39
N ASN A 103 3.99 9.19 16.10
CA ASN A 103 4.25 7.97 15.33
C ASN A 103 5.47 8.17 14.43
N TYR A 104 6.46 7.29 14.59
CA TYR A 104 7.77 7.44 13.96
C TYR A 104 8.03 6.43 12.82
N THR A 105 6.96 5.88 12.23
CA THR A 105 7.03 4.94 11.10
C THR A 105 7.55 5.59 9.82
N GLY A 106 7.04 6.78 9.51
CA GLY A 106 7.35 7.46 8.26
C GLY A 106 8.57 8.39 8.33
N GLY A 107 8.79 9.14 7.25
CA GLY A 107 9.97 9.99 7.10
C GLY A 107 11.27 9.21 6.90
N THR A 108 12.40 9.91 6.87
CA THR A 108 13.71 9.26 6.83
C THR A 108 14.10 8.74 8.21
N LYS A 109 15.06 7.81 8.26
CA LYS A 109 15.64 7.33 9.53
C LYS A 109 16.20 8.47 10.38
N SER A 110 16.82 9.46 9.75
CA SER A 110 17.35 10.66 10.41
C SER A 110 16.24 11.52 11.01
N MET A 111 15.13 11.73 10.29
CA MET A 111 13.95 12.41 10.85
C MET A 111 13.41 11.68 12.06
N SER A 112 13.14 10.38 11.91
CA SER A 112 12.60 9.52 12.96
C SER A 112 13.47 9.55 14.22
N THR A 113 14.78 9.33 14.06
CA THR A 113 15.75 9.33 15.17
C THR A 113 15.81 10.67 15.89
N HIS A 114 15.98 11.79 15.16
CA HIS A 114 16.22 13.09 15.80
C HIS A 114 14.95 13.70 16.37
N VAL A 115 13.81 13.56 15.68
CA VAL A 115 12.51 14.05 16.20
C VAL A 115 12.09 13.24 17.43
N TYR A 116 12.23 11.90 17.38
CA TYR A 116 11.95 11.05 18.54
C TYR A 116 12.78 11.47 19.75
N TRP A 117 14.10 11.59 19.57
CA TRP A 117 15.01 11.99 20.65
C TRP A 117 14.64 13.35 21.24
N MET A 118 14.37 14.35 20.40
CA MET A 118 13.95 15.67 20.87
C MET A 118 12.66 15.63 21.67
N LEU A 119 11.62 14.93 21.15
CA LEU A 119 10.32 14.84 21.80
C LEU A 119 10.39 14.09 23.15
N LYS A 120 11.28 13.11 23.26
CA LYS A 120 11.54 12.37 24.51
C LYS A 120 12.18 13.25 25.58
N GLU A 121 13.10 14.13 25.19
CA GLU A 121 13.82 15.04 26.08
C GLU A 121 13.04 16.27 26.54
N ILE A 122 11.86 16.55 25.96
CA ILE A 122 11.06 17.71 26.36
C ILE A 122 10.57 17.56 27.81
N LYS A 123 11.02 18.47 28.68
CA LYS A 123 10.56 18.56 30.08
C LYS A 123 9.22 19.33 30.17
N ASN A 124 8.45 19.06 31.23
CA ASN A 124 7.25 19.82 31.62
C ASN A 124 6.14 19.90 30.55
N ARG A 125 5.87 18.80 29.85
CA ARG A 125 4.68 18.64 28.99
C ARG A 125 3.73 17.61 29.62
N GLY A 126 2.48 17.62 29.21
CA GLY A 126 1.47 16.62 29.62
C GLY A 126 1.79 15.20 29.12
N GLU A 127 0.77 14.37 28.92
CA GLU A 127 0.96 12.95 28.57
C GLU A 127 1.71 12.77 27.24
N ARG A 128 2.63 11.79 27.17
CA ARG A 128 3.48 11.54 26.00
C ARG A 128 3.42 10.06 25.66
N SER A 129 3.14 9.74 24.40
CA SER A 129 3.20 8.37 23.90
C SER A 129 3.83 8.30 22.51
N PHE A 130 4.44 7.16 22.22
CA PHE A 130 5.21 6.92 21.02
C PHE A 130 4.77 5.60 20.41
N SER A 131 4.66 5.54 19.08
CA SER A 131 4.33 4.31 18.37
C SER A 131 5.02 4.18 17.02
N TYR A 132 5.01 2.96 16.50
CA TYR A 132 5.34 2.65 15.13
C TYR A 132 4.36 1.61 14.59
N LEU A 133 4.13 1.67 13.28
CA LEU A 133 3.39 0.66 12.54
C LEU A 133 4.37 -0.47 12.20
N ASP A 134 4.15 -1.64 12.77
CA ASP A 134 4.77 -2.88 12.31
C ASP A 134 4.02 -3.35 11.07
N ALA A 135 4.42 -2.81 9.92
CA ALA A 135 3.74 -3.03 8.65
C ALA A 135 3.76 -4.51 8.21
N ARG A 136 4.80 -5.26 8.60
CA ARG A 136 4.97 -6.68 8.25
C ARG A 136 3.95 -7.59 8.91
N ASN A 137 3.52 -7.22 10.12
CA ASN A 137 2.51 -7.94 10.88
C ASN A 137 1.16 -7.23 10.88
N TYR A 138 1.06 -6.06 10.22
CA TYR A 138 -0.14 -5.21 10.19
C TYR A 138 -0.57 -4.69 11.56
N ARG A 139 0.39 -4.43 12.47
CA ARG A 139 0.13 -4.07 13.87
C ARG A 139 0.53 -2.65 14.19
N LEU A 140 -0.12 -2.04 15.19
CA LEU A 140 0.36 -0.81 15.80
C LEU A 140 0.99 -1.13 17.16
N VAL A 141 2.23 -0.69 17.35
CA VAL A 141 3.02 -0.98 18.54
C VAL A 141 3.40 0.33 19.23
N LYS A 142 3.12 0.43 20.53
CA LYS A 142 3.62 1.51 21.39
C LYS A 142 4.84 1.06 22.19
N ASP A 143 5.76 1.99 22.44
CA ASP A 143 7.01 1.74 23.17
C ASP A 143 6.77 1.17 24.58
N ASP A 144 5.74 1.66 25.25
CA ASP A 144 5.44 1.39 26.67
C ASP A 144 4.34 0.34 26.88
N GLN A 145 3.53 0.05 25.85
CA GLN A 145 2.37 -0.83 25.94
C GLN A 145 2.49 -2.07 25.03
N GLY A 146 3.48 -2.14 24.14
CA GLY A 146 3.57 -3.20 23.15
C GLY A 146 2.48 -3.07 22.08
N VAL A 147 1.93 -4.20 21.63
CA VAL A 147 0.90 -4.24 20.58
C VAL A 147 -0.41 -3.66 21.13
N ILE A 148 -0.86 -2.55 20.54
CA ILE A 148 -2.12 -1.88 20.92
C ILE A 148 -3.24 -2.09 19.89
N ALA A 149 -2.87 -2.47 18.67
CA ALA A 149 -3.78 -2.92 17.65
C ALA A 149 -3.11 -4.09 16.92
N ASP A 150 -3.81 -5.21 16.85
CA ASP A 150 -3.40 -6.33 16.02
C ASP A 150 -3.74 -6.04 14.55
N ASP A 151 -4.09 -7.05 13.74
CA ASP A 151 -4.36 -6.92 12.30
C ASP A 151 -5.24 -5.72 11.92
N LEU A 152 -4.60 -4.61 11.55
CA LEU A 152 -5.23 -3.34 11.24
C LEU A 152 -6.07 -3.41 9.98
N ARG A 153 -5.88 -4.41 9.10
CA ARG A 153 -6.66 -4.60 7.87
C ARG A 153 -8.15 -4.86 8.19
N ILE A 154 -8.46 -5.31 9.40
CA ILE A 154 -9.83 -5.58 9.87
C ILE A 154 -10.57 -4.29 10.27
N ASN A 155 -9.85 -3.26 10.70
CA ASN A 155 -10.44 -2.04 11.30
C ASN A 155 -10.17 -0.77 10.48
N VAL A 156 -9.09 -0.78 9.68
CA VAL A 156 -8.70 0.33 8.81
C VAL A 156 -8.96 -0.08 7.36
N THR A 157 -9.92 0.59 6.74
CA THR A 157 -10.28 0.38 5.33
C THR A 157 -10.06 1.66 4.53
N ILE A 158 -9.72 1.50 3.26
CA ILE A 158 -9.60 2.57 2.26
C ILE A 158 -10.13 2.04 0.94
N SER A 159 -10.89 2.82 0.20
CA SER A 159 -11.27 2.43 -1.16
C SER A 159 -10.04 2.45 -2.07
N PHE A 160 -10.04 1.63 -3.12
CA PHE A 160 -8.90 1.61 -4.05
C PHE A 160 -8.69 2.97 -4.75
N GLU A 161 -9.77 3.68 -5.07
CA GLU A 161 -9.73 5.06 -5.59
C GLU A 161 -8.97 5.99 -4.63
N ASN A 162 -9.32 5.98 -3.33
CA ASN A 162 -8.65 6.81 -2.34
C ASN A 162 -7.18 6.39 -2.13
N LEU A 163 -6.87 5.10 -2.23
CA LEU A 163 -5.50 4.60 -2.16
C LEU A 163 -4.65 5.14 -3.31
N ILE A 164 -5.13 5.08 -4.56
CA ILE A 164 -4.37 5.62 -5.69
C ILE A 164 -4.26 7.14 -5.61
N THR A 165 -5.32 7.87 -5.19
CA THR A 165 -5.25 9.33 -5.07
C THR A 165 -4.37 9.78 -3.90
N LEU A 166 -4.28 9.01 -2.82
CA LEU A 166 -3.33 9.25 -1.73
C LEU A 166 -1.89 9.28 -2.27
N HIS A 167 -1.59 8.45 -3.28
CA HIS A 167 -0.29 8.38 -3.97
C HIS A 167 -0.17 9.34 -5.17
N GLY A 168 -1.20 10.17 -5.42
CA GLY A 168 -1.23 11.17 -6.49
C GLY A 168 -1.51 10.58 -7.87
N PHE A 169 -2.20 9.45 -7.94
CA PHE A 169 -2.70 8.85 -9.17
C PHE A 169 -4.22 9.02 -9.31
N GLU A 170 -4.73 8.84 -10.52
CA GLU A 170 -6.17 8.83 -10.82
C GLU A 170 -6.53 7.66 -11.74
N ARG A 171 -7.74 7.11 -11.56
CA ARG A 171 -8.31 6.12 -12.46
C ARG A 171 -8.78 6.83 -13.74
N CYS A 172 -8.50 6.25 -14.92
CA CYS A 172 -8.83 6.86 -16.21
C CYS A 172 -9.84 6.07 -17.05
N ASN A 173 -10.29 4.90 -16.59
CA ASN A 173 -11.35 4.12 -17.22
C ASN A 173 -12.52 3.89 -16.26
N LYS A 174 -13.66 3.44 -16.81
CA LYS A 174 -14.79 2.94 -16.04
C LYS A 174 -14.80 1.41 -16.06
N ASP A 175 -15.53 0.81 -15.13
CA ASP A 175 -15.81 -0.61 -15.19
C ASP A 175 -16.58 -0.94 -16.48
N GLY A 176 -16.16 -2.02 -17.14
CA GLY A 176 -16.81 -2.55 -18.34
C GLY A 176 -17.72 -3.74 -18.03
N GLU A 177 -18.51 -4.17 -19.01
CA GLU A 177 -19.25 -5.44 -18.90
C GLU A 177 -18.29 -6.63 -18.83
N THR A 178 -18.61 -7.60 -17.97
CA THR A 178 -17.79 -8.79 -17.75
C THR A 178 -18.49 -10.04 -18.30
N ASP A 179 -17.89 -10.66 -19.32
CA ASP A 179 -18.33 -11.95 -19.84
C ASP A 179 -17.58 -13.10 -19.17
N PHE A 180 -17.99 -13.44 -17.94
CA PHE A 180 -17.37 -14.53 -17.20
C PHE A 180 -17.58 -15.90 -17.86
N MET A 181 -18.70 -16.10 -18.55
CA MET A 181 -19.00 -17.37 -19.22
C MET A 181 -18.10 -17.59 -20.43
N GLY A 182 -17.93 -16.57 -21.28
CA GLY A 182 -16.97 -16.58 -22.38
C GLY A 182 -15.53 -16.71 -21.88
N ALA A 183 -15.18 -16.00 -20.80
CA ALA A 183 -13.88 -16.10 -20.18
C ALA A 183 -13.59 -17.52 -19.65
N SER A 184 -14.57 -18.15 -19.01
CA SER A 184 -14.49 -19.53 -18.53
C SER A 184 -14.29 -20.52 -19.67
N LYS A 185 -14.98 -20.35 -20.79
CA LYS A 185 -14.81 -21.21 -21.97
C LYS A 185 -13.39 -21.11 -22.54
N LYS A 186 -12.89 -19.89 -22.77
CA LYS A 186 -11.50 -19.67 -23.23
C LYS A 186 -10.47 -20.17 -22.23
N PHE A 187 -10.73 -20.04 -20.93
CA PHE A 187 -9.86 -20.59 -19.90
C PHE A 187 -9.75 -22.12 -20.00
N GLN A 188 -10.86 -22.82 -20.22
CA GLN A 188 -10.85 -24.27 -20.45
C GLN A 188 -10.06 -24.66 -21.71
N GLU A 189 -10.20 -23.89 -22.79
CA GLU A 189 -9.39 -24.08 -24.01
C GLU A 189 -7.90 -23.89 -23.71
N PHE A 190 -7.54 -22.85 -22.94
CA PHE A 190 -6.16 -22.56 -22.56
C PHE A 190 -5.53 -23.66 -21.72
N ILE A 191 -6.15 -24.12 -20.64
CA ILE A 191 -5.56 -25.14 -19.75
C ILE A 191 -5.47 -26.53 -20.40
N ASN A 192 -6.33 -26.81 -21.39
CA ASN A 192 -6.35 -28.10 -22.10
C ASN A 192 -5.43 -28.12 -23.34
N SER A 193 -5.02 -26.96 -23.85
CA SER A 193 -4.12 -26.90 -25.00
C SER A 193 -2.65 -27.18 -24.62
N ASN A 194 -1.95 -27.92 -25.47
CA ASN A 194 -0.51 -28.14 -25.36
C ASN A 194 0.32 -26.97 -25.93
N THR A 195 -0.29 -26.13 -26.77
CA THR A 195 0.33 -24.90 -27.30
C THR A 195 -0.55 -23.70 -26.96
N ASN A 196 0.05 -22.53 -26.78
CA ASN A 196 -0.72 -21.31 -26.51
C ASN A 196 -1.09 -20.56 -27.82
N ASP A 197 -0.87 -21.20 -28.97
CA ASP A 197 -1.15 -20.65 -30.29
C ASP A 197 -2.67 -20.61 -30.52
N ASN A 198 -3.18 -19.49 -31.04
CA ASN A 198 -4.59 -19.27 -31.43
C ASN A 198 -5.65 -19.09 -30.31
N ILE A 199 -5.26 -18.92 -29.04
CA ILE A 199 -6.22 -18.71 -27.93
C ILE A 199 -6.81 -17.28 -27.94
N GLY A 200 -6.16 -16.34 -28.64
CA GLY A 200 -6.56 -14.94 -28.73
C GLY A 200 -5.87 -14.06 -27.68
N ASP A 201 -6.50 -12.93 -27.34
CA ASP A 201 -6.00 -12.04 -26.29
C ASP A 201 -5.99 -12.73 -24.91
N GLY A 202 -5.04 -12.35 -24.05
CA GLY A 202 -4.93 -12.90 -22.69
C GLY A 202 -6.00 -12.41 -21.72
N HIS A 203 -6.91 -11.53 -22.18
CA HIS A 203 -7.85 -10.81 -21.33
C HIS A 203 -8.87 -11.73 -20.63
N PHE A 204 -9.24 -12.85 -21.26
CA PHE A 204 -10.12 -13.83 -20.63
C PHE A 204 -9.55 -14.36 -19.30
N LEU A 205 -8.22 -14.41 -19.17
CA LEU A 205 -7.57 -14.91 -17.97
C LEU A 205 -7.78 -13.95 -16.80
N GLU A 206 -7.75 -12.64 -17.07
CA GLU A 206 -7.98 -11.58 -16.09
C GLU A 206 -9.40 -11.66 -15.53
N VAL A 207 -10.39 -11.73 -16.43
CA VAL A 207 -11.81 -11.87 -16.09
C VAL A 207 -12.09 -13.18 -15.35
N TYR A 208 -11.49 -14.29 -15.80
CA TYR A 208 -11.67 -15.59 -15.16
C TYR A 208 -11.09 -15.60 -13.74
N ILE A 209 -9.85 -15.15 -13.56
CA ILE A 209 -9.19 -15.12 -12.26
C ILE A 209 -9.95 -14.21 -11.29
N ALA A 210 -10.32 -12.99 -11.71
CA ALA A 210 -11.11 -12.07 -10.89
C ALA A 210 -12.46 -12.69 -10.47
N GLY A 211 -13.20 -13.27 -11.41
CA GLY A 211 -14.51 -13.88 -11.11
C GLY A 211 -14.41 -15.10 -10.18
N VAL A 212 -13.38 -15.94 -10.34
CA VAL A 212 -13.17 -17.06 -9.41
C VAL A 212 -12.82 -16.54 -8.02
N LEU A 213 -11.90 -15.58 -7.89
CA LEU A 213 -11.51 -15.02 -6.59
C LEU A 213 -12.69 -14.30 -5.92
N ASP A 214 -13.52 -13.55 -6.67
CA ASP A 214 -14.73 -12.92 -6.14
C ASP A 214 -15.70 -13.96 -5.58
N SER A 215 -15.96 -15.04 -6.33
CA SER A 215 -16.86 -16.11 -5.87
C SER A 215 -16.34 -16.91 -4.67
N LYS A 216 -15.02 -17.05 -4.52
CA LYS A 216 -14.40 -17.95 -3.52
C LYS A 216 -13.90 -17.24 -2.27
N ILE A 217 -13.41 -16.01 -2.37
CA ILE A 217 -12.70 -15.32 -1.28
C ILE A 217 -13.58 -14.23 -0.64
N LYS A 218 -14.38 -13.51 -1.43
CA LYS A 218 -15.10 -12.30 -0.98
C LYS A 218 -15.99 -12.50 0.25
N ASN A 219 -16.67 -13.65 0.32
CA ASN A 219 -17.56 -13.96 1.43
C ASN A 219 -16.83 -14.60 2.64
N LYS A 220 -15.57 -15.01 2.46
CA LYS A 220 -14.77 -15.63 3.54
C LYS A 220 -13.93 -14.61 4.31
N ILE A 221 -13.48 -13.55 3.64
CA ILE A 221 -12.54 -12.58 4.18
C ILE A 221 -13.25 -11.26 4.39
N LYS A 222 -13.23 -10.75 5.63
CA LYS A 222 -13.80 -9.44 5.95
C LYS A 222 -12.99 -8.32 5.30
N ASN A 223 -13.66 -7.27 4.82
CA ASN A 223 -13.05 -6.09 4.20
C ASN A 223 -12.15 -6.41 2.98
N ILE A 224 -12.49 -7.43 2.20
CA ILE A 224 -11.84 -7.64 0.91
C ILE A 224 -12.69 -7.08 -0.22
N GLU A 225 -12.02 -6.34 -1.10
CA GLU A 225 -12.58 -5.87 -2.37
C GLU A 225 -11.73 -6.42 -3.52
N ILE A 226 -12.39 -6.77 -4.62
CA ILE A 226 -11.74 -7.28 -5.82
C ILE A 226 -12.15 -6.41 -7.00
N PHE A 227 -11.14 -5.97 -7.75
CA PHE A 227 -11.30 -5.15 -8.94
C PHE A 227 -10.52 -5.75 -10.09
N GLN A 228 -10.85 -5.33 -11.32
CA GLN A 228 -10.15 -5.77 -12.52
C GLN A 228 -10.03 -4.64 -13.53
N ASN A 229 -8.97 -4.70 -14.34
CA ASN A 229 -8.73 -3.83 -15.49
C ASN A 229 -8.73 -2.34 -15.13
N TRP A 230 -8.09 -1.97 -14.01
CA TRP A 230 -7.99 -0.55 -13.62
C TRP A 230 -6.85 0.11 -14.37
N LYS A 231 -7.17 1.10 -15.20
CA LYS A 231 -6.19 1.97 -15.85
C LYS A 231 -5.93 3.17 -14.96
N ILE A 232 -4.67 3.34 -14.60
CA ILE A 232 -4.20 4.30 -13.61
C ILE A 232 -3.16 5.19 -14.27
N LYS A 233 -3.27 6.50 -14.06
CA LYS A 233 -2.28 7.47 -14.54
C LYS A 233 -1.92 8.45 -13.44
N LYS A 234 -0.73 9.05 -13.57
CA LYS A 234 -0.34 10.20 -12.76
C LYS A 234 -0.62 11.48 -13.54
N PRO A 235 -1.27 12.49 -12.94
CA PRO A 235 -1.45 13.77 -13.61
C PRO A 235 -0.13 14.33 -14.16
N GLY A 236 -0.14 14.73 -15.43
CA GLY A 236 1.03 15.22 -16.16
C GLY A 236 1.89 14.13 -16.84
N TRP A 237 1.64 12.84 -16.60
CA TRP A 237 2.29 11.77 -17.37
C TRP A 237 1.65 11.60 -18.74
N ARG A 238 2.47 11.18 -19.72
CA ARG A 238 2.01 10.86 -21.08
C ARG A 238 1.44 9.44 -21.21
N THR A 239 1.66 8.62 -20.20
CA THR A 239 1.34 7.19 -20.20
C THR A 239 0.54 6.84 -18.95
N ASP A 240 -0.38 5.92 -19.10
CA ASP A 240 -1.05 5.17 -18.04
C ASP A 240 -0.41 3.78 -17.87
N PHE A 241 -0.84 3.06 -16.84
CA PHE A 241 -0.58 1.65 -16.68
C PHE A 241 -1.85 0.95 -16.21
N GLU A 242 -1.91 -0.36 -16.41
CA GLU A 242 -3.06 -1.17 -16.04
C GLU A 242 -2.69 -2.14 -14.91
N LEU A 243 -3.65 -2.39 -14.03
CA LEU A 243 -3.60 -3.50 -13.08
C LEU A 243 -4.73 -4.47 -13.43
N ASP A 244 -4.33 -5.66 -13.87
CA ASP A 244 -5.23 -6.67 -14.44
C ASP A 244 -6.26 -7.16 -13.40
N VAL A 245 -5.81 -7.61 -12.22
CA VAL A 245 -6.68 -7.92 -11.07
C VAL A 245 -6.10 -7.32 -9.80
N ILE A 246 -6.96 -6.76 -8.95
CA ILE A 246 -6.58 -6.10 -7.70
C ILE A 246 -7.39 -6.71 -6.58
N LEU A 247 -6.73 -7.09 -5.49
CA LEU A 247 -7.36 -7.45 -4.23
C LEU A 247 -6.92 -6.45 -3.17
N LEU A 248 -7.88 -5.82 -2.51
CA LEU A 248 -7.65 -4.87 -1.44
C LEU A 248 -8.25 -5.42 -0.15
N HIS A 249 -7.39 -5.81 0.80
CA HIS A 249 -7.82 -6.29 2.12
C HIS A 249 -7.56 -5.19 3.15
N GLY A 250 -8.63 -4.47 3.54
CA GLY A 250 -8.54 -3.28 4.37
C GLY A 250 -7.82 -2.14 3.65
N TYR A 251 -6.51 -2.04 3.88
CA TYR A 251 -5.60 -1.11 3.18
C TYR A 251 -4.46 -1.81 2.45
N HIS A 252 -4.34 -3.14 2.59
CA HIS A 252 -3.25 -3.92 2.03
C HIS A 252 -3.57 -4.32 0.58
N LEU A 253 -2.72 -3.86 -0.34
CA LEU A 253 -2.86 -4.08 -1.78
C LEU A 253 -2.19 -5.38 -2.22
N THR A 254 -2.91 -6.21 -2.96
CA THR A 254 -2.36 -7.30 -3.77
C THR A 254 -2.74 -7.10 -5.23
N GLY A 255 -1.77 -6.93 -6.12
CA GLY A 255 -2.01 -6.85 -7.55
C GLY A 255 -1.63 -8.14 -8.25
N ILE A 256 -2.41 -8.55 -9.24
CA ILE A 256 -2.15 -9.72 -10.07
C ILE A 256 -1.95 -9.26 -11.50
N SER A 257 -0.87 -9.70 -12.14
CA SER A 257 -0.75 -9.63 -13.59
C SER A 257 -0.96 -10.99 -14.22
N CYS A 258 -1.74 -11.03 -15.29
CA CYS A 258 -2.06 -12.23 -16.05
C CYS A 258 -1.36 -12.21 -17.41
N THR A 259 -0.91 -13.39 -17.86
CA THR A 259 -0.46 -13.60 -19.23
C THR A 259 -0.61 -15.06 -19.64
N ILE A 260 -1.01 -15.29 -20.89
CA ILE A 260 -0.96 -16.62 -21.50
C ILE A 260 0.44 -17.00 -21.98
N SER A 261 1.40 -16.07 -21.92
CA SER A 261 2.78 -16.33 -22.34
C SER A 261 3.47 -17.33 -21.43
N ALA A 262 4.28 -18.21 -22.03
CA ALA A 262 5.25 -19.06 -21.34
C ALA A 262 6.69 -18.59 -21.61
N ASP A 263 6.87 -17.51 -22.37
CA ASP A 263 8.19 -16.94 -22.64
C ASP A 263 8.75 -16.30 -21.35
N LYS A 264 9.91 -16.80 -20.91
CA LYS A 264 10.53 -16.38 -19.64
C LYS A 264 10.80 -14.89 -19.61
N LYS A 265 11.26 -14.29 -20.70
CA LYS A 265 11.60 -12.86 -20.75
C LYS A 265 10.36 -12.00 -20.56
N THR A 266 9.30 -12.32 -21.31
CA THR A 266 7.98 -11.66 -21.20
C THR A 266 7.41 -11.81 -19.78
N CYS A 267 7.41 -13.03 -19.23
CA CYS A 267 6.88 -13.30 -17.90
C CYS A 267 7.66 -12.55 -16.81
N LYS A 268 9.00 -12.55 -16.88
CA LYS A 268 9.85 -11.84 -15.92
C LYS A 268 9.61 -10.33 -15.97
N MET A 269 9.47 -9.76 -17.15
CA MET A 269 9.16 -8.33 -17.32
C MET A 269 7.80 -7.97 -16.71
N LYS A 270 6.76 -8.77 -16.96
CA LYS A 270 5.45 -8.60 -16.30
C LYS A 270 5.55 -8.74 -14.77
N GLY A 271 6.34 -9.69 -14.28
CA GLY A 271 6.63 -9.86 -12.86
C GLY A 271 7.22 -8.60 -12.23
N PHE A 272 8.26 -8.03 -12.84
CA PHE A 272 8.85 -6.77 -12.36
C PHE A 272 7.87 -5.60 -12.41
N GLU A 273 7.08 -5.52 -13.48
CA GLU A 273 6.08 -4.47 -13.60
C GLU A 273 5.06 -4.54 -12.46
N ILE A 274 4.45 -5.71 -12.22
CA ILE A 274 3.41 -5.83 -11.17
C ILE A 274 3.99 -5.57 -9.78
N ILE A 275 5.21 -6.03 -9.49
CA ILE A 275 5.93 -5.73 -8.24
C ILE A 275 6.11 -4.22 -8.08
N HIS A 276 6.56 -3.55 -9.13
CA HIS A 276 6.80 -2.11 -9.08
C HIS A 276 5.49 -1.32 -8.93
N ARG A 277 4.45 -1.64 -9.71
CA ARG A 277 3.15 -0.93 -9.67
C ARG A 277 2.44 -1.10 -8.32
N THR A 278 2.41 -2.32 -7.79
CA THR A 278 1.83 -2.58 -6.47
C THR A 278 2.59 -1.86 -5.39
N LYS A 279 3.93 -1.87 -5.41
CA LYS A 279 4.76 -1.11 -4.46
C LYS A 279 4.56 0.41 -4.55
N GLN A 280 4.39 0.96 -5.76
CA GLN A 280 4.12 2.39 -5.96
C GLN A 280 2.83 2.87 -5.27
N ILE A 281 1.81 2.00 -5.20
CA ILE A 281 0.48 2.33 -4.67
C ILE A 281 0.28 1.84 -3.23
N GLY A 282 0.69 0.61 -2.91
CA GLY A 282 0.48 -0.03 -1.62
C GLY A 282 1.69 0.00 -0.68
N GLY A 283 2.85 0.49 -1.13
CA GLY A 283 4.07 0.54 -0.34
C GLY A 283 4.85 -0.78 -0.29
N ASP A 284 5.82 -0.87 0.62
CA ASP A 284 6.75 -1.99 0.71
C ASP A 284 6.09 -3.34 1.06
N GLU A 285 4.95 -3.30 1.74
CA GLU A 285 4.19 -4.49 2.12
C GLU A 285 3.16 -4.90 1.06
N ALA A 286 3.03 -4.15 -0.04
CA ALA A 286 2.15 -4.57 -1.14
C ALA A 286 2.63 -5.90 -1.74
N ARG A 287 1.68 -6.72 -2.14
CA ARG A 287 1.94 -8.03 -2.74
C ARG A 287 1.66 -8.04 -4.23
N ALA A 288 2.43 -8.84 -4.94
CA ALA A 288 2.26 -9.08 -6.36
C ALA A 288 2.03 -10.57 -6.61
N VAL A 289 1.19 -10.87 -7.60
CA VAL A 289 0.99 -12.21 -8.13
C VAL A 289 1.20 -12.14 -9.63
N LEU A 290 1.94 -13.10 -10.18
CA LEU A 290 2.13 -13.26 -11.61
C LEU A 290 1.52 -14.59 -12.03
N VAL A 291 0.44 -14.53 -12.80
CA VAL A 291 -0.21 -15.70 -13.41
C VAL A 291 0.29 -15.83 -14.85
N THR A 292 0.86 -16.98 -15.19
CA THR A 292 1.52 -17.22 -16.49
C THR A 292 1.12 -18.53 -17.14
N GLY A 293 1.37 -18.66 -18.45
CA GLY A 293 1.32 -19.92 -19.18
C GLY A 293 2.53 -20.82 -19.00
N SER A 294 3.44 -20.50 -18.07
CA SER A 294 4.66 -21.27 -17.80
C SER A 294 4.34 -22.65 -17.23
N ASN A 295 5.13 -23.65 -17.60
CA ASN A 295 5.09 -24.97 -16.93
C ASN A 295 5.73 -24.93 -15.54
N ALA A 296 5.60 -26.02 -14.76
CA ALA A 296 6.16 -26.12 -13.41
C ALA A 296 7.66 -25.75 -13.29
N ASN A 297 8.50 -26.16 -14.24
CA ASN A 297 9.94 -25.86 -14.16
C ASN A 297 10.23 -24.37 -14.43
N GLN A 298 9.59 -23.79 -15.44
CA GLN A 298 9.70 -22.37 -15.77
C GLN A 298 9.17 -21.48 -14.64
N LYS A 299 8.01 -21.82 -14.09
CA LYS A 299 7.43 -21.17 -12.89
C LYS A 299 8.45 -21.13 -11.76
N ARG A 300 9.07 -22.27 -11.41
CA ARG A 300 10.03 -22.37 -10.31
C ARG A 300 11.24 -21.45 -10.53
N ILE A 301 11.77 -21.39 -11.75
CA ILE A 301 12.88 -20.51 -12.10
C ILE A 301 12.45 -19.04 -12.01
N LEU A 302 11.29 -18.69 -12.55
CA LEU A 302 10.74 -17.32 -12.48
C LEU A 302 10.53 -16.85 -11.04
N GLN A 303 9.95 -17.71 -10.19
CA GLN A 303 9.77 -17.43 -8.77
C GLN A 303 11.12 -17.12 -8.10
N GLN A 304 12.13 -17.98 -8.30
CA GLN A 304 13.45 -17.80 -7.70
C GLN A 304 14.13 -16.49 -8.14
N GLU A 305 14.09 -16.20 -9.44
CA GLU A 305 14.69 -14.98 -9.97
C GLU A 305 13.99 -13.71 -9.47
N LEU A 306 12.65 -13.68 -9.50
CA LEU A 306 11.90 -12.51 -9.02
C LEU A 306 12.07 -12.30 -7.52
N LEU A 307 12.15 -13.36 -6.72
CA LEU A 307 12.44 -13.27 -5.29
C LEU A 307 13.85 -12.71 -5.02
N TYR A 308 14.85 -13.21 -5.74
CA TYR A 308 16.23 -12.74 -5.62
C TYR A 308 16.34 -11.25 -5.98
N ASP A 309 15.72 -10.85 -7.10
CA ASP A 309 15.79 -9.49 -7.62
C ASP A 309 15.01 -8.47 -6.77
N THR A 310 14.08 -8.91 -5.91
CA THR A 310 13.23 -8.05 -5.07
C THR A 310 13.61 -8.02 -3.59
N GLY A 311 14.58 -8.83 -3.17
CA GLY A 311 15.15 -8.79 -1.82
C GLY A 311 14.25 -9.33 -0.70
N GLY A 312 13.29 -10.22 -1.00
CA GLY A 312 12.49 -10.87 0.06
C GLY A 312 11.39 -11.83 -0.43
N GLU A 313 11.07 -12.81 0.42
CA GLU A 313 10.19 -13.97 0.12
C GLU A 313 8.68 -13.68 0.07
N ARG A 314 8.22 -12.50 0.49
CA ARG A 314 6.79 -12.26 0.78
C ARG A 314 6.04 -11.42 -0.25
N ASN A 315 6.72 -10.92 -1.27
CA ASN A 315 6.16 -9.84 -2.11
C ASN A 315 5.76 -10.29 -3.50
N ILE A 316 6.16 -11.49 -3.94
CA ILE A 316 5.75 -12.03 -5.25
C ILE A 316 5.41 -13.52 -5.18
N LEU A 317 4.26 -13.90 -5.73
CA LEU A 317 3.84 -15.26 -6.00
C LEU A 317 3.75 -15.48 -7.51
N VAL A 318 4.36 -16.55 -8.03
CA VAL A 318 4.28 -16.94 -9.45
C VAL A 318 3.45 -18.20 -9.58
N LEU A 319 2.38 -18.11 -10.37
CA LEU A 319 1.49 -19.21 -10.71
C LEU A 319 1.68 -19.58 -12.18
N GLY A 320 1.90 -20.88 -12.42
CA GLY A 320 2.01 -21.46 -13.74
C GLY A 320 0.70 -22.10 -14.21
N LYS A 321 0.73 -22.62 -15.44
CA LYS A 321 -0.41 -23.28 -16.09
C LYS A 321 -0.93 -24.48 -15.29
N ASP A 322 -0.03 -25.22 -14.65
CA ASP A 322 -0.37 -26.41 -13.85
C ASP A 322 -1.15 -26.04 -12.58
N ASP A 323 -0.84 -24.90 -11.94
CA ASP A 323 -1.54 -24.41 -10.76
C ASP A 323 -2.98 -23.97 -11.11
N LEU A 324 -3.15 -23.41 -12.31
CA LEU A 324 -4.45 -23.03 -12.86
C LEU A 324 -5.29 -24.27 -13.20
N LYS A 325 -4.68 -25.27 -13.83
CA LYS A 325 -5.35 -26.51 -14.24
C LYS A 325 -5.85 -27.34 -13.07
N THR A 326 -5.06 -27.41 -12.00
CA THR A 326 -5.43 -28.14 -10.76
C THR A 326 -6.40 -27.36 -9.88
N GLY A 327 -6.57 -26.05 -10.12
CA GLY A 327 -7.42 -25.16 -9.33
C GLY A 327 -6.81 -24.73 -7.99
N ILE A 328 -5.57 -25.14 -7.68
CA ILE A 328 -4.89 -24.80 -6.42
C ILE A 328 -4.52 -23.31 -6.33
N PHE A 329 -4.56 -22.57 -7.45
CA PHE A 329 -4.21 -21.15 -7.47
C PHE A 329 -5.01 -20.31 -6.47
N VAL A 330 -6.27 -20.68 -6.18
CA VAL A 330 -7.10 -19.97 -5.18
C VAL A 330 -6.49 -20.10 -3.79
N SER A 331 -6.16 -21.34 -3.36
CA SER A 331 -5.55 -21.58 -2.06
C SER A 331 -4.13 -21.00 -1.97
N GLU A 332 -3.36 -21.02 -3.06
CA GLU A 332 -2.04 -20.39 -3.10
C GLU A 332 -2.14 -18.87 -2.90
N ILE A 333 -3.10 -18.21 -3.56
CA ILE A 333 -3.36 -16.76 -3.37
C ILE A 333 -3.87 -16.49 -1.95
N GLU A 334 -4.82 -17.29 -1.43
CA GLU A 334 -5.32 -17.16 -0.06
C GLU A 334 -4.16 -17.28 0.95
N ASN A 335 -3.34 -18.33 0.88
CA ASN A 335 -2.18 -18.52 1.74
C ASN A 335 -1.17 -17.37 1.60
N PHE A 336 -0.89 -16.96 0.36
CA PHE A 336 0.02 -15.87 0.09
C PHE A 336 -0.48 -14.52 0.62
N MET A 337 -1.80 -14.28 0.70
CA MET A 337 -2.39 -13.05 1.21
C MET A 337 -2.62 -13.05 2.73
N PHE A 338 -2.99 -14.19 3.30
CA PHE A 338 -3.46 -14.27 4.68
C PHE A 338 -2.53 -15.04 5.62
N GLY A 339 -1.61 -15.85 5.09
CA GLY A 339 -0.66 -16.61 5.90
C GLY A 339 -1.34 -17.55 6.89
N THR A 340 -2.36 -18.27 6.44
CA THR A 340 -3.02 -19.35 7.21
C THR A 340 -2.15 -20.59 7.32
#